data_AF-A0A7S0KY54-F1
#
_entry.id   AF-A0A7S0KY54-F1
#
_cell.length_a   1.000
_cell.length_b   1.000
_cell.length_c   1.000
_cell.angle_alpha   90.00
_cell.angle_beta   90.00
_cell.angle_gamma   90.00
#
_symmetry.space_group_name_H-M   'P 1'
#
loop_
_entity.id
_entity.type
_entity.pdbx_description
1 polymer ?
#
loop_
_entity_poly.entity_id
_entity_poly.type
_entity_poly.pdbx_seq_one_letter_code
_entity_poly.pdbx_strand_id
1 'polypeptide(L)'
;LGSEYNCWSPPVCTDFKVRGPNYLTDKKKVSSANYIFTPRGVDLFLTDLCPENVGSNSGIMGGQLRDEPTFIVNLRLPWGVLLLYAAIPERFLPFLKKRYEPNFDDSQIPSLDTMTPGDRTVARFFLADDDKRSAILKLIPTVVRGPWVVKSVVGGKPAIIGKKLPMGYVYQPPVQNKAPYFEVD
;
A
#
# COMPACT_ATOMS: atom_id res chain seq x y z
N LEU A 1 5.06 21.46 4.78
CA LEU A 1 5.30 20.02 4.53
C LEU A 1 5.56 19.42 5.90
N GLY A 2 4.50 18.89 6.52
CA GLY A 2 4.39 18.65 7.97
C GLY A 2 4.16 19.94 8.76
N SER A 3 2.97 20.15 9.33
CA SER A 3 2.77 21.07 10.45
C SER A 3 3.21 20.34 11.72
N GLU A 4 3.68 21.05 12.75
CA GLU A 4 4.01 20.46 14.06
C GLU A 4 2.85 19.65 14.69
N TYR A 5 1.63 19.84 14.18
CA TYR A 5 0.40 19.14 14.59
C TYR A 5 0.08 17.85 13.81
N ASN A 6 0.73 17.58 12.66
CA ASN A 6 0.48 16.40 11.83
C ASN A 6 1.82 15.80 11.38
N CYS A 7 2.21 14.70 12.01
CA CYS A 7 3.50 14.01 11.78
C CYS A 7 3.60 13.31 10.41
N TRP A 8 2.62 13.45 9.54
CA TRP A 8 2.61 12.87 8.20
C TRP A 8 1.85 13.75 7.21
N SER A 9 2.21 13.66 5.93
CA SER A 9 1.47 14.26 4.82
C SER A 9 1.80 13.51 3.53
N PRO A 10 0.89 13.43 2.54
CA PRO A 10 1.23 12.93 1.22
C PRO A 10 2.41 13.74 0.64
N PRO A 11 3.50 13.08 0.18
CA PRO A 11 4.58 13.78 -0.51
C PRO A 11 4.10 14.29 -1.88
N VAL A 12 4.92 15.10 -2.55
CA VAL A 12 4.61 15.53 -3.93
C VAL A 12 4.82 14.33 -4.85
N CYS A 13 3.78 13.93 -5.60
CA CYS A 13 3.84 12.74 -6.47
C CYS A 13 5.01 12.82 -7.47
N THR A 14 5.27 13.99 -8.06
CA THR A 14 6.33 14.18 -9.07
C THR A 14 7.76 14.01 -8.56
N ASP A 15 7.96 13.94 -7.24
CA ASP A 15 9.26 13.66 -6.62
C ASP A 15 9.70 12.22 -6.89
N PHE A 16 8.75 11.30 -7.09
CA PHE A 16 9.04 9.91 -7.38
C PHE A 16 9.31 9.72 -8.88
N LYS A 17 10.45 9.10 -9.21
CA LYS A 17 10.82 8.76 -10.58
C LYS A 17 10.54 7.30 -10.89
N VAL A 18 9.61 7.05 -11.81
CA VAL A 18 9.16 5.72 -12.24
C VAL A 18 9.66 5.38 -13.64
N ARG A 19 9.61 4.09 -14.01
CA ARG A 19 10.02 3.64 -15.35
C ARG A 19 9.07 4.23 -16.39
N GLY A 20 9.60 4.97 -17.35
CA GLY A 20 8.81 5.49 -18.47
C GLY A 20 8.36 4.38 -19.43
N PRO A 21 7.48 4.69 -20.40
CA PRO A 21 6.96 3.71 -21.37
C PRO A 21 8.05 2.95 -22.13
N ASN A 22 9.15 3.63 -22.47
CA ASN A 22 10.27 3.08 -23.23
C ASN A 22 11.47 2.68 -22.34
N TYR A 23 11.28 2.56 -21.02
CA TYR A 23 12.38 2.35 -20.07
C TYR A 23 13.28 1.15 -20.41
N LEU A 24 12.75 0.09 -21.02
CA LEU A 24 13.55 -1.09 -21.35
C LEU A 24 14.62 -0.80 -22.41
N THR A 25 14.37 0.16 -23.31
CA THR A 25 15.30 0.59 -24.36
C THR A 25 16.14 1.80 -23.93
N ASP A 26 15.49 2.85 -23.42
CA ASP A 26 16.17 4.14 -23.16
C ASP A 26 16.71 4.30 -21.72
N LYS A 27 16.30 3.41 -20.79
CA LYS A 27 16.60 3.48 -19.35
C LYS A 27 16.17 4.79 -18.68
N LYS A 28 15.28 5.58 -19.29
CA LYS A 28 14.84 6.88 -18.79
C LYS A 28 13.67 6.74 -17.82
N LYS A 29 13.83 7.34 -16.64
CA LYS A 29 12.74 7.48 -15.68
C LYS A 29 12.00 8.81 -15.89
N VAL A 30 10.71 8.80 -15.60
CA VAL A 30 9.83 9.97 -15.67
C VAL A 30 9.20 10.22 -14.30
N SER A 31 8.69 11.43 -14.06
CA SER A 31 7.90 11.72 -12.86
C SER A 31 6.67 10.81 -12.78
N SER A 32 6.29 10.37 -11.58
CA SER A 32 5.08 9.57 -11.44
C SER A 32 3.82 10.40 -11.66
N ALA A 33 2.75 9.70 -12.01
CA ALA A 33 1.39 10.24 -11.97
C ALA A 33 0.93 10.43 -10.51
N ASN A 34 -0.30 10.94 -10.35
CA ASN A 34 -0.96 11.06 -9.07
C ASN A 34 -1.07 9.72 -8.32
N TYR A 35 -1.12 9.77 -7.00
CA TYR A 35 -1.32 8.58 -6.18
C TYR A 35 -2.65 7.92 -6.51
N ILE A 36 -2.61 6.58 -6.66
CA ILE A 36 -3.81 5.79 -6.96
C ILE A 36 -4.67 5.64 -5.70
N PHE A 37 -4.03 5.48 -4.54
CA PHE A 37 -4.66 5.32 -3.23
C PHE A 37 -4.51 6.63 -2.47
N THR A 38 -5.56 7.05 -1.77
CA THR A 38 -5.53 8.24 -0.92
C THR A 38 -4.97 7.88 0.45
N PRO A 39 -3.87 8.47 0.91
CA PRO A 39 -3.36 8.24 2.25
C PRO A 39 -4.39 8.65 3.32
N ARG A 40 -4.64 7.77 4.30
CA ARG A 40 -5.57 8.03 5.42
C ARG A 40 -4.86 8.33 6.73
N GLY A 41 -3.66 7.76 6.95
CA GLY A 41 -2.97 7.89 8.23
C GLY A 41 -1.62 7.20 8.23
N VAL A 42 -0.82 7.55 9.24
CA VAL A 42 0.40 6.83 9.61
C VAL A 42 0.46 6.78 11.14
N ASP A 43 0.62 5.59 11.69
CA ASP A 43 0.83 5.38 13.13
C ASP A 43 2.15 4.66 13.37
N LEU A 44 2.80 5.01 14.49
CA LEU A 44 3.93 4.25 15.01
C LEU A 44 3.61 3.82 16.44
N PHE A 45 3.42 2.51 16.62
CA PHE A 45 3.19 1.93 17.93
C PHE A 45 4.48 1.29 18.44
N LEU A 46 4.93 1.72 19.62
CA LEU A 46 6.04 1.08 20.33
C LEU A 46 5.51 -0.16 21.05
N THR A 47 6.06 -1.31 20.71
CA THR A 47 5.66 -2.59 21.29
C THR A 47 6.74 -3.63 21.06
N ASP A 48 6.94 -4.49 22.04
CA ASP A 48 7.79 -5.68 21.90
C ASP A 48 7.03 -6.85 21.26
N LEU A 49 5.74 -6.66 20.97
CA LEU A 49 4.92 -7.60 20.21
C LEU A 49 5.12 -7.41 18.72
N CYS A 50 4.92 -8.48 17.97
CA CYS A 50 4.98 -8.49 16.51
C CYS A 50 3.58 -8.82 15.97
N PRO A 51 2.56 -7.97 16.16
CA PRO A 51 1.18 -8.30 15.80
C PRO A 51 1.01 -8.41 14.28
N GLU A 52 0.22 -9.38 13.87
CA GLU A 52 -0.31 -9.54 12.51
C GLU A 52 -1.80 -9.21 12.54
N ASN A 53 -2.38 -8.86 11.40
CA ASN A 53 -3.79 -8.50 11.31
C ASN A 53 -4.16 -7.38 12.31
N VAL A 54 -3.36 -6.32 12.38
CA VAL A 54 -3.60 -5.17 13.24
C VAL A 54 -4.96 -4.52 12.97
N GLY A 55 -5.46 -4.63 11.73
CA GLY A 55 -6.78 -4.13 11.35
C GLY A 55 -7.95 -4.82 12.07
N SER A 56 -7.72 -5.96 12.72
CA SER A 56 -8.71 -6.61 13.59
C SER A 56 -8.95 -5.84 14.89
N ASN A 57 -8.01 -5.00 15.31
CA ASN A 57 -8.14 -4.20 16.51
C ASN A 57 -9.04 -2.98 16.26
N SER A 58 -10.16 -2.92 16.98
CA SER A 58 -11.15 -1.84 16.85
C SER A 58 -10.66 -0.47 17.31
N GLY A 59 -9.52 -0.38 18.00
CA GLY A 59 -8.92 0.90 18.41
C GLY A 59 -8.04 1.56 17.34
N ILE A 60 -7.65 0.82 16.29
CA ILE A 60 -6.79 1.34 15.22
C ILE A 60 -7.48 2.50 14.49
N MET A 61 -6.70 3.54 14.15
CA MET A 61 -7.21 4.79 13.59
C MET A 61 -8.36 5.40 14.40
N GLY A 62 -8.33 5.30 15.73
CA GLY A 62 -9.41 5.80 16.59
C GLY A 62 -10.76 5.10 16.35
N GLY A 63 -10.74 3.88 15.82
CA GLY A 63 -11.94 3.11 15.45
C GLY A 63 -12.51 3.41 14.07
N GLN A 64 -11.89 4.33 13.32
CA GLN A 64 -12.34 4.77 11.99
C GLN A 64 -11.72 3.97 10.84
N LEU A 65 -10.94 2.92 11.16
CA LEU A 65 -10.29 2.09 10.15
C LEU A 65 -11.30 1.56 9.12
N ARG A 66 -12.48 1.15 9.57
CA ARG A 66 -13.48 0.47 8.74
C ARG A 66 -14.63 1.39 8.28
N ASP A 67 -14.46 2.70 8.35
CA ASP A 67 -15.42 3.67 7.80
C ASP A 67 -15.41 3.67 6.27
N GLU A 68 -14.26 3.32 5.67
CA GLU A 68 -14.08 3.14 4.22
C GLU A 68 -13.10 1.99 3.94
N PRO A 69 -13.12 1.43 2.71
CA PRO A 69 -12.23 0.35 2.34
C PRO A 69 -10.75 0.74 2.52
N THR A 70 -9.98 -0.03 3.27
CA THR A 70 -8.62 0.38 3.65
C THR A 70 -7.54 -0.65 3.31
N PHE A 71 -6.46 -0.17 2.71
CA PHE A 71 -5.21 -0.87 2.52
C PHE A 71 -4.26 -0.51 3.67
N ILE A 72 -3.74 -1.52 4.34
CA ILE A 72 -2.85 -1.39 5.48
C ILE A 72 -1.50 -1.99 5.09
N VAL A 73 -0.42 -1.25 5.32
CA VAL A 73 0.94 -1.80 5.31
C VAL A 73 1.44 -1.77 6.75
N ASN A 74 1.61 -2.95 7.34
CA ASN A 74 2.10 -3.16 8.69
C ASN A 74 3.59 -3.51 8.66
N LEU A 75 4.46 -2.50 8.77
CA LEU A 75 5.89 -2.74 8.84
C LEU A 75 6.28 -3.11 10.26
N ARG A 76 6.54 -4.41 10.47
CA ARG A 76 6.93 -4.98 11.76
C ARG A 76 8.42 -4.77 12.02
N LEU A 77 8.75 -4.01 13.06
CA LEU A 77 10.10 -3.64 13.46
C LEU A 77 10.44 -4.30 14.81
N PRO A 78 11.73 -4.45 15.16
CA PRO A 78 12.12 -5.04 16.45
C PRO A 78 11.63 -4.32 17.70
N TRP A 79 11.19 -3.06 17.56
CA TRP A 79 10.81 -2.16 18.66
C TRP A 79 9.38 -1.61 18.50
N GLY A 80 8.62 -2.08 17.51
CA GLY A 80 7.28 -1.59 17.26
C GLY A 80 6.74 -1.93 15.88
N VAL A 81 5.60 -1.33 15.54
CA VAL A 81 4.98 -1.45 14.22
C VAL A 81 4.74 -0.07 13.62
N LEU A 82 5.14 0.10 12.36
CA LEU A 82 4.85 1.29 11.57
C LEU A 82 3.71 0.97 10.60
N LEU A 83 2.56 1.58 10.85
CA LEU A 83 1.34 1.35 10.08
C LEU A 83 1.13 2.48 9.08
N LEU A 84 0.91 2.11 7.82
CA LEU A 84 0.54 3.03 6.76
C LEU A 84 -0.87 2.67 6.29
N TYR A 85 -1.80 3.62 6.37
CA TYR A 85 -3.17 3.41 5.93
C TYR A 85 -3.46 4.21 4.66
N ALA A 86 -4.09 3.56 3.68
CA ALA A 86 -4.54 4.22 2.47
C ALA A 86 -5.93 3.71 2.06
N ALA A 87 -6.81 4.58 1.60
CA ALA A 87 -8.12 4.22 1.10
C ALA A 87 -7.98 3.41 -0.19
N ILE A 88 -8.68 2.28 -0.28
CA ILE A 88 -8.82 1.49 -1.51
C ILE A 88 -9.92 2.14 -2.34
N PRO A 89 -9.62 2.69 -3.53
CA PRO A 89 -10.67 3.22 -4.39
C PRO A 89 -11.69 2.14 -4.76
N GLU A 90 -12.97 2.49 -4.75
CA GLU A 90 -14.09 1.56 -4.98
C GLU A 90 -13.93 0.75 -6.27
N ARG A 91 -13.39 1.37 -7.33
CA ARG A 91 -13.12 0.72 -8.62
C ARG A 91 -12.21 -0.51 -8.53
N PHE A 92 -11.46 -0.67 -7.45
CA PHE A 92 -10.59 -1.83 -7.23
C PHE A 92 -11.19 -2.93 -6.34
N LEU A 93 -12.30 -2.65 -5.65
CA LEU A 93 -12.92 -3.63 -4.76
C LEU A 93 -13.37 -4.91 -5.47
N PRO A 94 -13.94 -4.87 -6.70
CA PRO A 94 -14.29 -6.10 -7.42
C PRO A 94 -13.11 -7.07 -7.58
N PHE A 95 -11.91 -6.56 -7.86
CA PHE A 95 -10.70 -7.37 -8.04
C PHE A 95 -10.24 -8.02 -6.73
N LEU A 96 -10.31 -7.27 -5.62
CA LEU A 96 -9.97 -7.78 -4.30
C LEU A 96 -10.98 -8.83 -3.83
N LYS A 97 -12.27 -8.54 -3.96
CA LYS A 97 -13.36 -9.45 -3.58
C LYS A 97 -13.31 -10.74 -4.39
N LYS A 98 -13.13 -10.67 -5.72
CA LYS A 98 -12.98 -11.84 -6.59
C LYS A 98 -11.93 -12.84 -6.07
N ARG A 99 -10.85 -12.35 -5.47
CA ARG A 99 -9.77 -13.22 -4.99
C ARG A 99 -10.13 -13.99 -3.72
N TYR A 100 -10.94 -13.39 -2.84
CA TYR A 100 -11.17 -13.86 -1.48
C TYR A 100 -12.60 -14.35 -1.20
N GLU A 101 -13.59 -13.88 -1.96
CA GLU A 101 -15.00 -14.21 -1.77
C GLU A 101 -15.39 -15.36 -2.73
N PRO A 102 -15.68 -16.58 -2.25
CA PRO A 102 -15.89 -17.75 -3.10
C PRO A 102 -17.04 -17.62 -4.09
N ASN A 103 -18.07 -16.86 -3.73
CA ASN A 103 -19.30 -16.67 -4.52
C ASN A 103 -19.36 -15.28 -5.17
N PHE A 104 -18.20 -14.68 -5.48
CA PHE A 104 -18.14 -13.40 -6.16
C PHE A 104 -18.70 -13.50 -7.58
N ASP A 105 -19.51 -12.51 -7.98
CA ASP A 105 -20.09 -12.40 -9.32
C ASP A 105 -19.09 -11.75 -10.29
N ASP A 106 -18.56 -12.56 -11.21
CA ASP A 106 -17.53 -12.16 -12.17
C ASP A 106 -17.98 -11.05 -13.14
N SER A 107 -19.29 -10.86 -13.31
CA SER A 107 -19.81 -9.76 -14.11
C SER A 107 -19.52 -8.38 -13.52
N GLN A 108 -19.20 -8.31 -12.22
CA GLN A 108 -18.85 -7.08 -11.52
C GLN A 108 -17.39 -6.65 -11.77
N ILE A 109 -16.56 -7.47 -12.42
CA ILE A 109 -15.16 -7.14 -12.69
C ILE A 109 -15.08 -6.18 -13.89
N PRO A 110 -14.61 -4.93 -13.70
CA PRO A 110 -14.44 -4.01 -14.82
C PRO A 110 -13.36 -4.51 -15.80
N SER A 111 -13.53 -4.22 -17.09
CA SER A 111 -12.51 -4.55 -18.10
C SER A 111 -11.18 -3.84 -17.80
N LEU A 112 -10.07 -4.58 -17.94
CA LEU A 112 -8.72 -4.04 -17.79
C LEU A 112 -8.29 -3.17 -18.99
N ASP A 113 -8.95 -3.31 -20.13
CA ASP A 113 -8.55 -2.63 -21.38
C ASP A 113 -8.83 -1.12 -21.32
N THR A 114 -9.84 -0.71 -20.55
CA THR A 114 -10.21 0.69 -20.34
C THR A 114 -9.40 1.36 -19.24
N MET A 115 -8.56 0.62 -18.52
CA MET A 115 -7.79 1.12 -17.38
C MET A 115 -6.46 1.77 -17.77
N THR A 116 -5.96 2.64 -16.92
CA THR A 116 -4.56 3.12 -17.04
C THR A 116 -3.58 1.97 -16.74
N PRO A 117 -2.30 2.05 -17.18
CA PRO A 117 -1.29 1.07 -16.80
C PRO A 117 -1.11 0.91 -15.28
N GLY A 118 -1.27 2.01 -14.52
CA GLY A 118 -1.23 1.99 -13.06
C GLY A 118 -2.40 1.23 -12.46
N ASP A 119 -3.62 1.53 -12.92
CA ASP A 119 -4.85 0.85 -12.47
C ASP A 119 -4.80 -0.65 -12.78
N ARG A 120 -4.34 -1.04 -13.97
CA ARG A 120 -4.12 -2.46 -14.31
C ARG A 120 -3.14 -3.15 -13.35
N THR A 121 -2.11 -2.43 -12.90
CA THR A 121 -1.12 -2.98 -11.96
C THR A 121 -1.76 -3.29 -10.62
N VAL A 122 -2.62 -2.39 -10.12
CA VAL A 122 -3.36 -2.58 -8.86
C VAL A 122 -4.38 -3.71 -9.00
N ALA A 123 -5.17 -3.73 -10.07
CA ALA A 123 -6.14 -4.79 -10.31
C ALA A 123 -5.49 -6.18 -10.35
N ARG A 124 -4.36 -6.30 -11.05
CA ARG A 124 -3.56 -7.55 -11.10
C ARG A 124 -2.96 -7.92 -9.74
N PHE A 125 -2.56 -6.95 -8.93
CA PHE A 125 -2.05 -7.19 -7.58
C PHE A 125 -3.14 -7.75 -6.66
N PHE A 126 -4.36 -7.22 -6.71
CA PHE A 126 -5.47 -7.73 -5.91
C PHE A 126 -5.93 -9.13 -6.35
N LEU A 127 -5.97 -9.41 -7.65
CA LEU A 127 -6.28 -10.74 -8.18
C LEU A 127 -5.18 -11.80 -7.95
N ALA A 128 -3.96 -11.38 -7.62
CA ALA A 128 -2.82 -12.28 -7.51
C ALA A 128 -2.89 -13.19 -6.26
N ASP A 129 -2.14 -14.29 -6.30
CA ASP A 129 -1.73 -15.04 -5.12
C ASP A 129 -0.59 -14.32 -4.36
N ASP A 130 -0.26 -14.84 -3.18
CA ASP A 130 0.69 -14.22 -2.28
C ASP A 130 2.12 -14.27 -2.81
N ASP A 131 2.50 -15.33 -3.53
CA ASP A 131 3.80 -15.46 -4.18
C ASP A 131 4.00 -14.34 -5.22
N LYS A 132 3.00 -14.13 -6.07
CA LYS A 132 3.04 -13.10 -7.11
C LYS A 132 2.97 -11.70 -6.52
N ARG A 133 2.18 -11.46 -5.46
CA ARG A 133 2.15 -10.17 -4.73
C ARG A 133 3.53 -9.84 -4.16
N SER A 134 4.16 -10.82 -3.53
CA SER A 134 5.48 -10.71 -2.91
C SER A 134 6.57 -10.43 -3.93
N ALA A 135 6.39 -10.87 -5.18
CA ALA A 135 7.31 -10.61 -6.27
C ALA A 135 7.19 -9.21 -6.91
N ILE A 136 6.07 -8.50 -6.72
CA ILE A 136 5.79 -7.23 -7.42
C ILE A 136 5.69 -6.00 -6.52
N LEU A 137 5.33 -6.16 -5.24
CA LEU A 137 5.22 -5.05 -4.31
C LEU A 137 6.61 -4.47 -3.98
N LYS A 138 6.75 -3.15 -4.11
CA LYS A 138 8.00 -2.43 -3.86
C LYS A 138 7.82 -1.30 -2.88
N LEU A 139 8.76 -1.18 -1.95
CA LEU A 139 8.92 -0.01 -1.10
C LEU A 139 10.07 0.86 -1.63
N ILE A 140 9.85 2.17 -1.67
CA ILE A 140 10.85 3.15 -2.09
C ILE A 140 11.04 4.14 -0.94
N PRO A 141 11.97 3.87 0.00
CA PRO A 141 12.23 4.79 1.09
C PRO A 141 12.92 6.05 0.53
N THR A 142 12.43 7.22 0.91
CA THR A 142 12.95 8.51 0.42
C THR A 142 13.03 9.52 1.56
N VAL A 143 14.18 10.19 1.69
CA VAL A 143 14.41 11.25 2.68
C VAL A 143 14.51 12.58 1.95
N VAL A 144 13.41 13.32 1.90
CA VAL A 144 13.33 14.62 1.22
C VAL A 144 14.19 15.66 1.95
N ARG A 145 14.03 15.77 3.27
CA ARG A 145 14.80 16.65 4.16
C ARG A 145 15.35 15.84 5.32
N GLY A 146 16.60 16.08 5.68
CA GLY A 146 17.29 15.35 6.75
C GLY A 146 18.81 15.43 6.62
N PRO A 147 19.57 15.00 7.64
CA PRO A 147 21.03 14.99 7.61
C PRO A 147 21.58 14.23 6.41
N TRP A 148 22.70 14.71 5.85
CA TRP A 148 23.31 14.10 4.67
C TRP A 148 23.61 12.60 4.87
N VAL A 149 24.10 12.21 6.05
CA VAL A 149 24.39 10.81 6.37
C VAL A 149 23.15 9.91 6.24
N VAL A 150 21.98 10.38 6.68
CA VAL A 150 20.71 9.64 6.59
C VAL A 150 20.29 9.50 5.14
N LYS A 151 20.40 10.57 4.34
CA LYS A 151 20.09 10.55 2.90
C LYS A 151 20.97 9.55 2.14
N SER A 152 22.27 9.54 2.46
CA SER A 152 23.24 8.63 1.84
C SER A 152 22.97 7.16 2.15
N VAL A 153 22.52 6.83 3.37
CA VAL A 153 22.18 5.45 3.76
C VAL A 153 20.88 4.98 3.13
N VAL A 154 19.84 5.81 3.06
CA VAL A 154 18.53 5.42 2.49
C VAL A 154 18.63 5.18 0.99
N GLY A 155 19.41 5.99 0.26
CA GLY A 155 19.81 5.74 -1.13
C GLY A 155 18.68 5.67 -2.18
N GLY A 156 17.41 5.80 -1.80
CA GLY A 156 16.25 5.88 -2.70
C GLY A 156 16.04 4.64 -3.58
N LYS A 157 16.72 3.52 -3.30
CA LYS A 157 16.67 2.32 -4.14
C LYS A 157 15.39 1.53 -3.84
N PRO A 158 14.53 1.29 -4.85
CA PRO A 158 13.36 0.44 -4.67
C PRO A 158 13.76 -0.98 -4.26
N ALA A 159 13.15 -1.49 -3.20
CA ALA A 159 13.29 -2.88 -2.78
C ALA A 159 11.98 -3.64 -3.06
N ILE A 160 12.07 -4.83 -3.67
CA ILE A 160 10.93 -5.76 -3.69
C ILE A 160 10.89 -6.41 -2.31
N ILE A 161 9.84 -6.13 -1.54
CA ILE A 161 9.78 -6.46 -0.11
C ILE A 161 9.83 -7.97 0.08
N GLY A 162 8.99 -8.71 -0.65
CA GLY A 162 8.87 -10.17 -0.53
C GLY A 162 10.09 -10.98 -0.98
N LYS A 163 11.10 -10.35 -1.59
CA LYS A 163 12.41 -10.99 -1.85
C LYS A 163 13.40 -10.83 -0.70
N LYS A 164 13.10 -9.98 0.26
CA LYS A 164 14.01 -9.54 1.33
C LYS A 164 13.47 -9.81 2.71
N LEU A 165 12.15 -9.81 2.87
CA LEU A 165 11.44 -10.01 4.12
C LEU A 165 10.28 -11.00 3.91
N PRO A 166 9.92 -11.78 4.94
CA PRO A 166 8.64 -12.50 4.96
C PRO A 166 7.48 -11.52 4.75
N MET A 167 6.41 -11.99 4.13
CA MET A 167 5.22 -11.17 3.87
C MET A 167 3.95 -11.94 4.25
N GLY A 168 3.03 -11.26 4.94
CA GLY A 168 1.68 -11.73 5.22
C GLY A 168 0.64 -10.93 4.44
N TYR A 169 -0.49 -11.55 4.11
CA TYR A 169 -1.62 -10.89 3.45
C TYR A 169 -2.92 -11.29 4.11
N VAL A 170 -3.65 -10.30 4.63
CA VAL A 170 -4.92 -10.53 5.32
C VAL A 170 -6.01 -9.71 4.66
N TYR A 171 -7.06 -10.39 4.19
CA TYR A 171 -8.29 -9.74 3.74
C TYR A 171 -9.38 -9.95 4.78
N GLN A 172 -10.01 -8.87 5.19
CA GLN A 172 -11.21 -8.93 6.02
C GLN A 172 -12.41 -8.37 5.23
N PRO A 173 -13.42 -9.21 4.94
CA PRO A 173 -14.60 -8.79 4.17
C PRO A 173 -15.42 -7.74 4.93
N PRO A 174 -16.29 -6.98 4.23
CA PRO A 174 -17.22 -6.07 4.90
C PRO A 174 -18.17 -6.84 5.83
N VAL A 175 -18.52 -6.23 6.97
CA VAL A 175 -19.49 -6.81 7.92
C VAL A 175 -20.43 -5.71 8.39
N GLN A 176 -21.73 -5.86 8.14
CA GLN A 176 -22.74 -4.84 8.45
C GLN A 176 -22.34 -3.47 7.87
N ASN A 177 -22.13 -2.46 8.73
CA ASN A 177 -21.73 -1.10 8.35
C ASN A 177 -20.22 -0.88 8.31
N LYS A 178 -19.40 -1.94 8.41
CA LYS A 178 -17.93 -1.85 8.39
C LYS A 178 -17.39 -2.23 7.01
N ALA A 179 -16.70 -1.30 6.36
CA ALA A 179 -16.04 -1.46 5.06
C ALA A 179 -14.87 -2.47 5.13
N PRO A 180 -14.47 -3.15 4.04
CA PRO A 180 -13.39 -4.14 4.09
C PRO A 180 -12.02 -3.52 4.39
N TYR A 181 -11.06 -4.35 4.79
CA TYR A 181 -9.65 -3.97 4.73
C TYR A 181 -8.79 -5.07 4.11
N PHE A 182 -7.65 -4.66 3.56
CA PHE A 182 -6.61 -5.54 3.07
C PHE A 182 -5.28 -5.12 3.68
N GLU A 183 -4.69 -6.00 4.48
CA GLU A 183 -3.46 -5.77 5.23
C GLU A 183 -2.31 -6.57 4.64
N VAL A 184 -1.15 -5.92 4.59
CA VAL A 184 0.13 -6.50 4.20
C VAL A 184 1.09 -6.35 5.37
N ASP A 185 1.53 -7.48 5.91
CA ASP A 185 2.51 -7.59 7.01
C ASP A 185 3.93 -7.80 6.49
#